data_AF-A0AAV2S5V1-F1
#
_entry.id   AF-A0AAV2S5V1-F1
#
_cell.length_a   1.000
_cell.length_b   1.000
_cell.length_c   1.000
_cell.angle_alpha   90.00
_cell.angle_beta   90.00
_cell.angle_gamma   90.00
#
_symmetry.space_group_name_H-M   'P 1'
#
loop_
_entity.id
_entity.type
_entity.pdbx_description
1 polymer ?
#
loop_
_entity_poly.entity_id
_entity_poly.type
_entity_poly.pdbx_seq_one_letter_code
_entity_poly.pdbx_strand_id
1 'polypeptide(L)'
;VVSIFGSNEALSVTERYSIVCEARGSRPAAVITWLKNGHILTDTKIEVLSNGNVTRSTLHIHPKSEDNEAILTCQADNPKLIGSAIEDARTLKVYYAPKLNIKVGANLDVMDIKEG
;
A
#
# COMPACT_ATOMS: atom_id res chain seq x y z
N VAL A 1 15.23 -14.08 -3.61
CA VAL A 1 13.75 -14.09 -3.44
C VAL A 1 13.35 -12.88 -2.64
N VAL A 2 12.20 -12.29 -2.94
CA VAL A 2 11.62 -11.16 -2.21
C VAL A 2 10.20 -11.53 -1.81
N SER A 3 9.79 -11.16 -0.60
CA SER A 3 8.46 -11.49 -0.07
C SER A 3 7.98 -10.45 0.91
N ILE A 4 6.73 -10.02 0.74
CA ILE A 4 6.02 -9.13 1.65
C ILE A 4 5.37 -9.97 2.77
N PHE A 5 5.25 -9.41 3.97
CA PHE A 5 4.60 -9.97 5.14
C PHE A 5 3.85 -8.86 5.88
N GLY A 6 2.86 -9.22 6.70
CA GLY A 6 2.00 -8.26 7.39
C GLY A 6 0.54 -8.48 7.06
N SER A 7 -0.32 -7.52 7.42
CA SER A 7 -1.79 -7.58 7.31
C SER A 7 -2.28 -8.31 6.06
N ASN A 8 -2.68 -9.58 6.25
CA ASN A 8 -3.36 -10.38 5.22
C ASN A 8 -4.86 -10.01 5.13
N GLU A 9 -5.33 -9.16 6.03
CA GLU A 9 -6.69 -8.62 6.10
C GLU A 9 -6.74 -7.18 5.56
N ALA A 10 -7.95 -6.66 5.40
CA ALA A 10 -8.17 -5.29 4.95
C ALA A 10 -7.64 -4.27 5.97
N LEU A 11 -6.99 -3.23 5.47
CA LEU A 11 -6.50 -2.10 6.25
C LEU A 11 -7.63 -1.11 6.55
N SER A 12 -7.58 -0.41 7.67
CA SER A 12 -8.48 0.70 7.98
C SER A 12 -7.81 2.06 7.79
N VAL A 13 -8.58 3.07 7.35
CA VAL A 13 -8.11 4.47 7.31
C VAL A 13 -7.91 5.11 8.69
N THR A 14 -8.32 4.44 9.77
CA THR A 14 -8.21 4.96 11.15
C THR A 14 -6.97 4.49 11.88
N GLU A 15 -6.21 3.55 11.31
CA GLU A 15 -5.10 2.86 11.97
C GLU A 15 -3.79 3.03 11.21
N ARG A 16 -2.67 2.76 11.88
CA ARG A 16 -1.35 2.68 11.27
C ARG A 16 -0.89 1.24 11.24
N TYR A 17 -0.28 0.84 10.13
CA TYR A 17 0.20 -0.51 9.91
C TYR A 17 1.70 -0.54 9.68
N SER A 18 2.30 -1.68 9.99
CA SER A 18 3.68 -2.00 9.62
C SER A 18 3.66 -3.20 8.69
N ILE A 19 4.14 -3.00 7.47
CA ILE A 19 4.24 -4.04 6.44
C ILE A 19 5.71 -4.35 6.26
N VAL A 20 6.07 -5.63 6.28
CA VAL A 20 7.45 -6.08 6.21
C VAL A 20 7.73 -6.63 4.83
N CYS A 21 8.94 -6.44 4.32
CA CYS A 21 9.45 -7.12 3.16
C CYS A 21 10.82 -7.70 3.46
N GLU A 22 11.08 -8.93 3.02
CA GLU A 22 12.40 -9.55 3.11
C GLU A 22 12.93 -9.91 1.73
N ALA A 23 14.16 -9.46 1.45
CA ALA A 23 14.94 -9.91 0.32
C ALA A 23 16.04 -10.87 0.83
N ARG A 24 16.05 -12.11 0.33
CA ARG A 24 17.00 -13.15 0.73
C ARG A 24 17.88 -13.58 -0.44
N GLY A 25 19.16 -13.84 -0.15
CA GLY A 25 20.15 -14.35 -1.10
C GLY A 25 20.97 -13.27 -1.81
N SER A 26 20.99 -12.03 -1.31
CA SER A 26 21.79 -10.95 -1.91
C SER A 26 23.11 -10.76 -1.16
N ARG A 27 24.21 -10.58 -1.91
CA ARG A 27 25.49 -10.10 -1.40
C ARG A 27 26.12 -9.14 -2.42
N PRO A 28 26.41 -7.88 -2.06
CA PRO A 28 26.10 -7.21 -0.79
C PRO A 28 24.58 -7.14 -0.52
N ALA A 29 24.20 -6.65 0.67
CA ALA A 29 22.79 -6.54 1.06
C ALA A 29 21.98 -5.82 -0.04
N ALA A 30 20.80 -6.34 -0.35
CA ALA A 30 19.94 -5.76 -1.36
C ALA A 30 19.43 -4.38 -0.91
N VAL A 31 19.25 -3.48 -1.88
CA VAL A 31 18.55 -2.21 -1.69
C VAL A 31 17.06 -2.48 -1.88
N ILE A 32 16.25 -2.20 -0.86
CA ILE A 32 14.80 -2.36 -0.92
C ILE A 32 14.14 -1.00 -1.17
N THR A 33 13.23 -0.94 -2.14
CA THR A 33 12.38 0.21 -2.45
C THR A 33 10.91 -0.20 -2.36
N TRP A 34 10.14 0.58 -1.60
CA TRP A 34 8.68 0.42 -1.54
C TRP A 34 8.02 1.36 -2.54
N LEU A 35 7.08 0.84 -3.32
CA LEU A 35 6.28 1.61 -4.28
C LEU A 35 4.80 1.40 -4.02
N LYS A 36 4.00 2.46 -4.11
CA LYS A 36 2.54 2.42 -4.14
C LYS A 36 2.07 3.02 -5.46
N ASN A 37 1.46 2.21 -6.33
CA ASN A 37 1.10 2.60 -7.70
C ASN A 37 2.29 3.23 -8.46
N GLY A 38 3.49 2.67 -8.29
CA GLY A 38 4.73 3.18 -8.88
C GLY A 38 5.35 4.39 -8.18
N HIS A 39 4.71 4.96 -7.15
CA HIS A 39 5.25 6.09 -6.40
C HIS A 39 6.05 5.60 -5.18
N ILE A 40 7.27 6.10 -5.01
CA ILE A 40 8.17 5.69 -3.93
C ILE A 40 7.59 6.10 -2.57
N LEU A 41 7.64 5.17 -1.61
CA LEU A 41 7.34 5.40 -0.19
C LEU A 41 8.65 5.47 0.61
N THR A 42 8.73 6.42 1.53
CA THR A 42 9.98 6.73 2.26
C THR A 42 9.95 6.42 3.74
N ASP A 43 8.78 6.28 4.36
CA ASP A 43 8.64 5.98 5.79
C ASP A 43 8.94 4.49 6.06
N THR A 44 10.23 4.18 6.08
CA THR A 44 10.72 2.80 6.11
C THR A 44 11.88 2.64 7.09
N LYS A 45 11.99 1.47 7.70
CA LYS A 45 13.13 1.04 8.50
C LYS A 45 13.81 -0.15 7.83
N ILE A 46 15.13 -0.12 7.70
CA ILE A 46 15.91 -1.19 7.05
C ILE A 46 16.80 -1.89 8.08
N GLU A 47 16.86 -3.22 8.01
CA GLU A 47 17.70 -4.08 8.84
C GLU A 47 18.43 -5.10 7.96
N VAL A 48 19.72 -5.31 8.20
CA VAL A 48 20.52 -6.31 7.50
C VAL A 48 20.78 -7.47 8.45
N LEU A 49 20.33 -8.67 8.07
CA LEU A 49 20.32 -9.87 8.89
C LEU A 49 21.17 -10.97 8.25
N SER A 50 21.37 -12.07 8.99
CA SER A 50 22.04 -13.29 8.49
C SER A 50 23.39 -13.02 7.81
N ASN A 51 24.24 -12.23 8.48
CA ASN A 51 25.57 -11.82 7.99
C ASN A 51 25.53 -11.19 6.59
N GLY A 52 24.53 -10.34 6.33
CA GLY A 52 24.42 -9.60 5.07
C GLY A 52 23.67 -10.31 3.94
N ASN A 53 23.17 -11.53 4.16
CA ASN A 53 22.42 -12.28 3.15
C ASN A 53 20.95 -11.83 3.01
N VAL A 54 20.38 -11.34 4.10
CA VAL A 54 18.97 -10.96 4.18
C VAL A 54 18.86 -9.48 4.46
N THR A 55 18.14 -8.74 3.61
CA THR A 55 17.70 -7.38 3.91
C THR A 55 16.22 -7.43 4.28
N ARG A 56 15.86 -6.88 5.43
CA ARG A 56 14.47 -6.68 5.85
C ARG A 56 14.15 -5.20 5.81
N SER A 57 13.02 -4.83 5.21
CA SER A 57 12.49 -3.47 5.25
C SER A 57 11.09 -3.48 5.85
N THR A 58 10.84 -2.60 6.81
CA THR A 58 9.53 -2.38 7.40
C THR A 58 9.00 -1.03 6.91
N LEU A 59 7.91 -1.04 6.17
CA LEU A 59 7.15 0.14 5.77
C LEU A 59 6.12 0.48 6.84
N HIS A 60 6.12 1.74 7.29
CA HIS A 60 5.07 2.27 8.14
C HIS A 60 4.07 3.04 7.26
N ILE A 61 2.79 2.65 7.31
CA ILE A 61 1.76 3.22 6.45
C ILE A 61 0.51 3.60 7.25
N HIS A 62 -0.05 4.76 6.92
CA HIS A 62 -1.39 5.18 7.33
C HIS A 62 -2.28 5.22 6.07
N PRO A 63 -3.10 4.19 5.82
CA PRO A 63 -3.86 4.07 4.58
C PRO A 63 -4.89 5.19 4.41
N LYS A 64 -5.11 5.59 3.17
CA LYS A 64 -6.19 6.50 2.78
C LYS A 64 -7.26 5.79 1.99
N SER A 65 -8.45 6.37 1.89
CA SER A 65 -9.53 5.81 1.06
C SER A 65 -9.13 5.66 -0.41
N GLU A 66 -8.25 6.54 -0.92
CA GLU A 66 -7.71 6.46 -2.28
C GLU A 66 -6.70 5.33 -2.49
N ASP A 67 -6.23 4.70 -1.41
CA ASP A 67 -5.28 3.60 -1.46
C ASP A 67 -5.97 2.24 -1.63
N ASN A 68 -7.30 2.20 -1.59
CA ASN A 68 -8.03 0.97 -1.89
C ASN A 68 -7.76 0.53 -3.33
N GLU A 69 -7.43 -0.74 -3.51
CA GLU A 69 -6.97 -1.35 -4.77
C GLU A 69 -5.61 -0.83 -5.28
N ALA A 70 -4.89 -0.02 -4.50
CA ALA A 70 -3.53 0.35 -4.85
C ALA A 70 -2.59 -0.86 -4.81
N ILE A 71 -1.65 -0.92 -5.75
CA ILE A 71 -0.62 -1.95 -5.81
C ILE A 71 0.55 -1.49 -4.95
N LEU A 72 0.80 -2.20 -3.86
CA LEU A 72 1.98 -2.04 -3.03
C LEU A 72 3.06 -3.03 -3.49
N THR A 73 4.18 -2.52 -3.95
CA THR A 73 5.32 -3.29 -4.45
C THR A 73 6.51 -3.12 -3.52
N CYS A 74 7.16 -4.22 -3.19
CA CYS A 74 8.49 -4.23 -2.60
C CYS A 74 9.48 -4.72 -3.65
N GLN A 75 10.33 -3.82 -4.13
CA GLN A 75 11.39 -4.12 -5.09
C GLN A 75 12.73 -4.23 -4.36
N ALA A 76 13.47 -5.29 -4.64
CA ALA A 76 14.81 -5.54 -4.11
C ALA A 76 15.83 -5.63 -5.23
N ASP A 77 16.90 -4.84 -5.16
CA ASP A 77 17.96 -4.80 -6.17
C ASP A 77 19.34 -5.06 -5.54
N ASN A 78 20.20 -5.83 -6.22
CA ASN A 78 21.58 -6.02 -5.81
C ASN A 78 22.46 -4.94 -6.47
N PRO A 79 23.10 -4.05 -5.69
CA PRO A 79 23.81 -2.88 -6.22
C PRO A 79 25.07 -3.23 -7.04
N LYS A 80 25.51 -4.50 -7.06
CA LYS A 80 26.62 -4.96 -7.89
C LYS A 80 26.18 -5.69 -9.15
N LEU A 81 24.88 -5.95 -9.33
CA LEU A 81 24.37 -6.72 -10.45
C LEU A 81 23.30 -5.91 -11.20
N ILE A 82 23.67 -5.44 -12.38
CA ILE A 82 22.78 -4.64 -13.24
C ILE A 82 21.57 -5.48 -13.64
N GLY A 83 20.37 -4.93 -13.49
CA GLY A 83 19.11 -5.60 -13.85
C GLY A 83 18.74 -6.76 -12.91
N SER A 84 19.23 -6.74 -11.67
CA SER A 84 18.95 -7.79 -10.67
C SER A 84 17.66 -7.55 -9.87
N ALA A 85 16.96 -6.45 -10.15
CA ALA A 85 15.73 -6.09 -9.48
C ALA A 85 14.70 -7.24 -9.57
N ILE A 86 14.25 -7.67 -8.40
CA ILE A 86 13.13 -8.60 -8.23
C ILE A 86 12.10 -7.95 -7.33
N GLU A 87 10.83 -8.28 -7.52
CA GLU A 87 9.74 -7.67 -6.76
C GLU A 87 8.72 -8.70 -6.26
N ASP A 88 8.06 -8.34 -5.16
CA ASP A 88 6.80 -8.92 -4.71
C ASP A 88 5.78 -7.78 -4.62
N ALA A 89 4.52 -8.07 -4.95
CA ALA A 89 3.48 -7.07 -5.07
C ALA A 89 2.16 -7.56 -4.49
N ARG A 90 1.41 -6.64 -3.86
CA ARG A 90 0.12 -6.93 -3.23
C ARG A 90 -0.87 -5.81 -3.49
N THR A 91 -2.11 -6.17 -3.82
CA THR A 91 -3.23 -5.23 -3.89
C THR A 91 -3.73 -4.91 -2.48
N LEU A 92 -3.75 -3.63 -2.12
CA LEU A 92 -4.27 -3.16 -0.84
C LEU A 92 -5.80 -3.20 -0.85
N LYS A 93 -6.38 -3.76 0.21
CA LYS A 93 -7.80 -3.64 0.52
C LYS A 93 -7.95 -2.66 1.68
N VAL A 94 -8.63 -1.54 1.46
CA VAL A 94 -8.76 -0.49 2.47
C VAL A 94 -10.24 -0.23 2.77
N TYR A 95 -10.62 -0.36 4.03
CA TYR A 95 -11.96 -0.04 4.52
C TYR A 95 -12.05 1.41 4.98
N TYR A 96 -13.10 2.07 4.53
CA TYR A 96 -13.42 3.47 4.82
C TYR A 96 -14.93 3.69 4.75
N ALA A 97 -15.40 4.74 5.40
CA ALA A 97 -16.82 5.11 5.36
C ALA A 97 -17.23 5.55 3.93
N PRO A 98 -18.41 5.16 3.43
CA PRO A 98 -18.86 5.52 2.10
C PRO A 98 -19.01 7.05 1.95
N LYS A 99 -18.54 7.60 0.84
CA LYS A 99 -18.76 9.01 0.49
C LYS A 99 -20.19 9.18 -0.04
N LEU A 100 -21.05 9.87 0.73
CA LEU A 100 -22.41 10.21 0.31
C LEU A 100 -22.38 11.29 -0.78
N ASN A 101 -22.56 10.89 -2.04
CA ASN A 101 -22.86 11.83 -3.12
C ASN A 101 -24.36 12.13 -3.10
N ILE A 102 -24.78 13.10 -2.27
CA ILE A 102 -26.16 13.60 -2.30
C ILE A 102 -26.34 14.37 -3.60
N LYS A 103 -26.88 13.70 -4.63
CA LYS A 103 -27.50 14.41 -5.75
C LYS A 103 -28.84 14.93 -5.22
N VAL A 104 -28.92 16.24 -4.96
CA VAL A 104 -30.19 16.91 -4.66
C VAL A 104 -31.09 16.66 -5.87
N GLY A 105 -32.12 15.83 -5.68
CA GLY A 105 -33.21 15.70 -6.64
C GLY A 105 -33.88 17.06 -6.75
N ALA A 106 -33.63 17.76 -7.86
CA ALA A 106 -34.31 19.01 -8.15
C ALA A 106 -35.82 18.73 -8.29
N ASN A 107 -36.59 19.49 -7.51
CA ASN A 107 -38.03 19.75 -7.60
C ASN A 107 -38.97 18.56 -7.37
N LEU A 108 -39.39 18.43 -6.11
CA LEU A 108 -40.78 18.15 -5.79
C LEU A 108 -41.65 19.19 -6.54
N ASP A 109 -42.46 18.76 -7.50
CA ASP A 109 -43.55 19.57 -8.03
C ASP A 109 -44.57 19.82 -6.90
N VAL A 110 -44.33 20.86 -6.10
CA VAL A 110 -45.29 21.38 -5.13
C VAL A 110 -46.23 22.33 -5.87
N MET A 111 -47.01 21.83 -6.82
CA MET A 111 -48.07 22.60 -7.49
C MET A 111 -49.31 21.78 -7.88
N ASP A 112 -49.64 20.73 -7.13
CA ASP A 112 -50.94 20.03 -7.29
C ASP A 112 -51.66 19.79 -5.95
N ILE A 113 -51.66 20.80 -5.07
CA ILE A 113 -52.62 20.87 -3.97
C ILE A 113 -53.72 21.84 -4.39
N LYS A 114 -54.81 21.33 -4.98
CA LYS A 114 -56.09 22.05 -5.02
C LYS A 114 -56.86 21.73 -3.75
N GLU A 115 -57.03 22.75 -2.92
CA GLU A 115 -58.06 22.79 -1.89
C GLU A 115 -59.38 23.21 -2.57
N GLY A 116 -60.41 22.37 -2.47
CA GLY A 116 -61.73 22.59 -3.08
C GLY A 116 -62.70 21.45 -2.79
#